data_AF-A0A2V7DR12-F1
#
_entry.id   AF-A0A2V7DR12-F1
#
_cell.length_a   1.000
_cell.length_b   1.000
_cell.length_c   1.000
_cell.angle_alpha   90.00
_cell.angle_beta   90.00
_cell.angle_gamma   90.00
#
_symmetry.space_group_name_H-M   'P 1'
#
loop_
_entity.id
_entity.type
_entity.pdbx_description
1 polymer ?
#
loop_
_entity_poly.entity_id
_entity_poly.type
_entity_poly.pdbx_seq_one_letter_code
_entity_poly.pdbx_strand_id
1 'polypeptide(L)' 'MRAAYLAAVRAHPPDRDPIAFQKIREAYDLIRDAERRLELRLFGPPPLESLDALVGLFPDERRHVGPEAWLTVLRETRR' A
#
# COMPACT_ATOMS: atom_id res chain seq x y z
N MET A 1 -1.22 9.52 2.00
CA MET A 1 -2.01 9.14 0.80
C MET A 1 -3.42 9.72 0.78
N ARG A 2 -4.25 9.53 1.82
CA ARG A 2 -5.64 10.03 1.82
C ARG A 2 -5.79 11.53 1.49
N ALA A 3 -4.89 12.37 2.00
CA ALA A 3 -4.91 13.81 1.69
C ALA A 3 -4.71 14.12 0.19
N ALA A 4 -3.82 13.39 -0.48
CA ALA A 4 -3.55 13.55 -1.91
C ALA A 4 -4.75 13.09 -2.76
N TYR A 5 -5.37 11.96 -2.39
CA TYR A 5 -6.61 11.50 -3.02
C TYR A 5 -7.73 12.54 -2.92
N LEU A 6 -7.97 13.10 -1.72
CA LEU A 6 -8.99 14.13 -1.53
C LEU A 6 -8.68 15.42 -2.31
N ALA A 7 -7.40 15.79 -2.45
CA ALA A 7 -7.01 16.91 -3.28
C ALA A 7 -7.30 16.65 -4.78
N ALA A 8 -6.96 15.45 -5.26
CA ALA A 8 -7.21 15.04 -6.64
C ALA A 8 -8.72 14.97 -6.96
N VAL A 9 -9.55 14.43 -6.06
CA VAL A 9 -11.01 14.40 -6.21
C VAL A 9 -11.62 15.80 -6.23
N ARG A 10 -11.11 16.74 -5.41
CA ARG A 10 -11.56 18.13 -5.46
C ARG A 10 -11.20 18.83 -6.78
N ALA A 11 -10.05 18.49 -7.36
CA ALA A 11 -9.62 19.02 -8.65
C ALA A 11 -10.40 18.41 -9.83
N HIS A 12 -10.76 17.13 -9.73
CA HIS A 12 -11.48 16.37 -10.75
C HIS A 12 -12.78 15.77 -10.19
N PRO A 13 -13.81 16.59 -9.92
CA PRO A 13 -15.07 16.10 -9.40
C PRO A 13 -15.83 15.28 -10.46
N PRO A 14 -16.64 14.29 -10.06
CA PRO A 14 -17.31 13.37 -10.98
C PRO A 14 -18.29 14.07 -11.93
N ASP A 15 -18.91 15.18 -11.49
CA ASP A 15 -19.88 15.92 -12.29
C ASP A 15 -19.25 16.70 -13.46
N ARG A 16 -17.95 17.04 -13.36
CA ARG A 16 -17.24 17.87 -14.35
C ARG A 16 -16.16 17.09 -15.12
N ASP A 17 -15.55 16.10 -14.49
CA ASP A 17 -14.49 15.28 -15.09
C ASP A 17 -14.62 13.81 -14.64
N PRO A 18 -15.65 13.09 -15.14
CA PRO A 18 -15.92 11.71 -14.73
C PRO A 18 -14.79 10.74 -15.11
N ILE A 19 -14.10 11.01 -16.23
CA ILE A 19 -13.01 10.15 -16.72
C ILE A 19 -11.80 10.27 -15.80
N ALA A 20 -11.36 11.48 -15.46
CA ALA A 20 -10.22 11.63 -14.54
C ALA A 20 -10.59 11.16 -13.13
N PHE A 21 -11.81 11.44 -12.67
CA PHE A 21 -12.29 10.93 -11.38
C PHE A 21 -12.16 9.41 -11.28
N GLN A 22 -12.62 8.69 -12.31
CA GLN A 22 -12.55 7.23 -12.34
C GLN A 22 -11.10 6.73 -12.27
N LYS A 23 -10.18 7.33 -13.05
CA LYS A 23 -8.75 6.99 -13.01
C LYS A 23 -8.12 7.23 -11.63
N ILE A 24 -8.45 8.36 -10.99
CA ILE A 24 -7.96 8.71 -9.65
C ILE A 24 -8.46 7.69 -8.62
N ARG A 25 -9.74 7.33 -8.69
CA ARG A 25 -10.36 6.33 -7.82
C ARG A 25 -9.67 4.97 -7.99
N GLU A 26 -9.51 4.50 -9.22
CA GLU A 26 -8.84 3.23 -9.53
C GLU A 26 -7.41 3.19 -8.98
N ALA A 27 -6.63 4.25 -9.22
CA ALA A 27 -5.28 4.36 -8.69
C ALA A 27 -5.24 4.34 -7.16
N TYR A 28 -6.19 5.01 -6.50
CA TYR A 28 -6.29 4.98 -5.04
C TYR A 28 -6.67 3.60 -4.51
N ASP A 29 -7.60 2.91 -5.17
CA ASP A 29 -8.03 1.56 -4.78
C ASP A 29 -6.89 0.53 -4.87
N LEU A 30 -5.84 0.78 -5.66
CA LEU A 30 -4.63 -0.03 -5.70
C LEU A 30 -3.66 0.21 -4.53
N ILE A 31 -3.79 1.32 -3.78
CA ILE A 31 -2.79 1.72 -2.77
C ILE A 31 -3.37 2.14 -1.40
N ARG A 32 -4.69 2.04 -1.21
CA ARG A 32 -5.41 2.63 -0.06
C ARG A 32 -4.96 2.10 1.31
N ASP A 33 -4.56 0.83 1.40
CA ASP A 33 -4.12 0.17 2.63
C ASP A 33 -2.76 -0.52 2.48
N ALA A 34 -2.22 -0.99 3.60
CA ALA A 34 -0.87 -1.55 3.64
C ALA A 34 -0.75 -2.83 2.81
N GLU A 35 -1.79 -3.67 2.82
CA GLU A 35 -1.83 -4.93 2.09
C GLU A 35 -1.83 -4.71 0.58
N ARG A 36 -2.71 -3.83 0.08
CA ARG A 36 -2.75 -3.48 -1.34
C ARG A 36 -1.45 -2.85 -1.85
N ARG A 37 -0.83 -1.99 -1.03
CA ARG A 37 0.49 -1.43 -1.38
C ARG A 37 1.56 -2.51 -1.47
N LEU A 38 1.52 -3.49 -0.58
CA LEU A 38 2.44 -4.62 -0.61
C LEU A 38 2.18 -5.49 -1.84
N GLU A 39 0.93 -5.83 -2.11
CA GLU A 39 0.51 -6.61 -3.28
C GLU A 39 0.95 -5.93 -4.58
N LEU A 40 0.67 -4.64 -4.74
CA LEU A 40 1.09 -3.85 -5.91
C LEU A 40 2.62 -3.83 -6.06
N ARG A 41 3.36 -3.77 -4.95
CA ARG A 41 4.83 -3.73 -4.98
C ARG A 41 5.45 -5.09 -5.30
N LEU A 42 4.80 -6.19 -4.93
CA LEU A 42 5.28 -7.55 -5.18
C LEU A 42 4.86 -8.09 -6.55
N PHE A 43 3.63 -7.76 -7.00
CA PHE A 43 2.99 -8.40 -8.15
C PHE A 43 2.45 -7.42 -9.18
N GLY A 44 2.58 -6.11 -8.92
CA GLY A 44 2.20 -5.08 -9.89
C GLY A 44 3.18 -4.98 -11.07
N PRO A 45 2.79 -4.27 -12.13
CA PRO A 45 3.66 -4.02 -13.26
C PRO A 45 4.66 -2.88 -12.99
N PRO A 46 5.90 -2.97 -13.52
CA PRO A 46 6.49 -4.16 -14.14
C PRO A 46 6.75 -5.27 -13.10
N PRO A 47 6.68 -6.55 -13.51
CA PRO A 47 6.90 -7.66 -12.59
C PRO A 47 8.33 -7.61 -12.01
N LEU A 48 8.50 -8.21 -10.84
CA LEU A 48 9.81 -8.40 -10.23
C LEU A 48 10.74 -9.20 -11.14
N GLU A 49 11.89 -8.63 -11.49
CA GLU A 49 12.88 -9.28 -12.35
C GLU A 49 13.72 -10.32 -11.60
N SER A 50 13.94 -10.12 -10.29
CA SER A 50 14.72 -11.02 -9.44
C SER A 50 14.40 -10.83 -7.95
N LEU A 51 14.89 -11.75 -7.11
CA LEU A 51 14.82 -11.61 -5.65
C LEU A 51 15.70 -10.47 -5.12
N ASP A 52 16.79 -10.11 -5.81
CA ASP A 52 17.61 -8.96 -5.40
C ASP A 52 16.85 -7.64 -5.60
N ALA A 53 16.08 -7.53 -6.68
CA ALA A 53 15.21 -6.39 -6.92
C ALA A 53 14.18 -6.22 -5.78
N LEU A 54 13.68 -7.34 -5.23
CA LEU A 54 12.78 -7.33 -4.08
C LEU A 54 13.41 -6.71 -2.83
N VAL A 55 14.71 -6.91 -2.59
CA VAL A 55 15.39 -6.33 -1.42
C VAL A 55 15.39 -4.79 -1.51
N GLY A 56 15.67 -4.25 -2.70
CA GLY A 56 15.60 -2.80 -2.94
C GLY A 56 14.19 -2.22 -2.88
N LEU A 57 13.16 -3.07 -2.85
CA LEU A 57 11.79 -2.64 -2.63
C LEU A 57 11.45 -2.43 -1.15
N PHE A 58 12.29 -2.70 -0.17
CA PHE A 58 11.94 -2.36 1.22
C PHE A 58 12.90 -1.33 1.79
N PRO A 59 12.43 -0.44 2.69
CA PRO A 59 13.34 0.42 3.42
C PRO A 59 14.41 -0.43 4.11
N ASP A 60 15.66 0.02 4.09
CA ASP A 60 16.77 -0.67 4.78
C ASP A 60 16.55 -0.77 6.29
N GLU A 61 15.69 0.10 6.84
CA GLU A 61 15.30 0.11 8.24
C GLU A 61 14.39 -1.08 8.58
N ARG A 62 15.02 -2.23 8.83
CA ARG A 62 14.34 -3.36 9.47
C ARG A 62 14.04 -2.98 10.91
N ARG A 63 12.78 -2.69 11.20
CA ARG A 63 12.32 -2.47 12.57
C ARG A 63 12.38 -3.80 13.33
N HIS A 64 13.50 -4.06 14.01
CA HIS A 64 13.64 -5.23 14.85
C HIS A 64 12.67 -5.12 16.04
N VAL A 65 11.63 -5.95 16.04
CA VAL A 65 10.58 -5.95 17.07
C VAL A 65 10.86 -6.87 18.26
N GLY A 66 11.97 -7.61 18.22
CA GLY A 66 12.34 -8.60 19.24
C GLY A 66 11.33 -9.76 19.37
N PRO A 67 11.64 -10.78 20.19
CA PRO A 67 10.74 -11.92 20.40
C PRO A 67 9.49 -11.57 21.21
N GLU A 68 9.55 -10.55 22.08
CA GLU A 68 8.44 -10.18 22.98
C GLU A 68 7.18 -9.72 22.25
N ALA A 69 7.33 -9.02 21.13
CA ALA A 69 6.20 -8.63 20.28
C ALA A 69 5.44 -9.87 19.78
N TRP A 70 6.16 -10.90 19.37
CA TRP A 70 5.56 -12.17 18.91
C TRP A 70 4.95 -12.97 20.06
N LEU A 71 5.62 -13.03 21.22
CA LEU A 71 5.08 -13.71 22.39
C LEU A 71 3.80 -13.05 22.92
N THR A 72 3.65 -11.73 22.73
CA THR A 72 2.43 -11.00 23.10
C THR A 72 1.26 -11.43 22.22
N VAL A 73 1.43 -11.40 20.90
CA VAL A 73 0.39 -11.82 19.93
C VAL A 73 -0.05 -13.27 20.15
N LEU A 74 0.91 -14.17 20.39
CA LEU A 74 0.63 -15.59 20.64
C LEU A 74 -0.12 -15.83 21.96
N ARG A 75 0.08 -14.98 22.96
CA ARG A 75 -0.65 -15.05 24.24
C ARG A 75 -2.08 -14.52 24.11
N GLU A 76 -2.29 -13.46 23.32
CA GLU A 76 -3.63 -12.89 23.07
C GLU A 76 -4.52 -13.83 22.26
N THR A 77 -3.96 -14.56 21.29
CA THR A 77 -4.73 -15.49 20.43
C THR A 77 -5.24 -16.74 21.16
N ARG A 78 -4.72 -17.03 22.36
CA ARG A 78 -5.11 -18.19 23.19
C ARG A 78 -6.26 -17.91 24.16
N ARG A 79 -6.87 -16.73 24.11
CA ARG A 79 -7.94 -16.29 25.02
C ARG A 79 -9.27 -16.20 24.29
#